data_AF-A0A8E2JVC9-F1
#
_entry.id   AF-A0A8E2JVC9-F1
#
_cell.length_a   1.000
_cell.length_b   1.000
_cell.length_c   1.000
_cell.angle_alpha   90.00
_cell.angle_beta   90.00
_cell.angle_gamma   90.00
#
_symmetry.space_group_name_H-M   'P 1'
#
loop_
_entity.id
_entity.type
_entity.pdbx_description
1 polymer ?
#
loop_
_entity_poly.entity_id
_entity_poly.type
_entity_poly.pdbx_seq_one_letter_code
_entity_poly.pdbx_strand_id
1 'polypeptide(L)' 'IGIVLSNDRYICHSRVCSGLSFNRLADLKRHHNSFHSSKGERFWCSADGCHRSQGGKPFPRKDKRDEHVRTMHSD' A
#
# COMPACT_ATOMS: atom_id res chain seq x y z
N ILE A 1 -15.72 -1.25 -5.78
CA ILE A 1 -14.56 -0.70 -6.52
C ILE A 1 -15.12 0.00 -7.75
N GLY A 2 -15.18 1.33 -7.76
CA GLY A 2 -15.65 2.05 -8.95
C GLY A 2 -14.52 2.08 -9.99
N ILE A 3 -14.69 1.38 -11.10
CA ILE A 3 -13.74 1.34 -12.22
C ILE A 3 -14.47 1.94 -13.41
N VAL A 4 -14.02 3.11 -13.89
CA VAL A 4 -14.46 3.63 -15.19
C VAL A 4 -13.30 3.45 -16.15
N LEU A 5 -13.48 2.59 -17.16
CA LEU A 5 -12.61 2.55 -18.33
C LEU A 5 -12.99 3.73 -19.21
N SER A 6 -12.20 4.79 -19.21
CA SER A 6 -12.33 5.85 -20.18
C SER A 6 -11.01 5.95 -20.93
N ASN A 7 -11.01 5.58 -22.22
CA ASN A 7 -9.83 5.62 -23.10
C ASN A 7 -8.60 4.86 -22.57
N ASP A 8 -8.71 3.55 -22.31
CA ASP A 8 -7.60 2.69 -21.85
C ASP A 8 -6.92 3.10 -20.53
N ARG A 9 -7.46 4.10 -19.81
CA ARG A 9 -6.92 4.57 -18.53
C ARG A 9 -7.89 4.30 -17.39
N TYR A 10 -7.30 3.91 -16.27
CA TYR A 10 -7.99 3.56 -15.05
C TYR A 10 -8.01 4.76 -14.13
N ILE A 11 -9.19 5.25 -13.78
CA ILE A 11 -9.35 6.43 -12.90
C ILE A 11 -9.99 6.04 -11.57
N CYS A 12 -9.59 6.72 -10.50
CA CYS A 12 -10.23 6.55 -9.20
C CYS A 12 -11.46 7.46 -9.10
N HIS A 13 -12.63 6.88 -8.78
CA HIS A 13 -13.89 7.62 -8.68
C HIS A 13 -14.05 8.43 -7.37
N SER A 14 -13.05 8.43 -6.49
CA SER A 14 -13.13 9.18 -5.24
C SER A 14 -12.96 10.68 -5.48
N ARG A 15 -13.79 11.53 -4.86
CA ARG A 15 -13.69 13.00 -4.97
C ARG A 15 -12.31 13.54 -4.58
N VAL A 16 -11.64 12.89 -3.62
CA VAL A 16 -10.29 13.26 -3.18
C VAL A 16 -9.18 12.78 -4.13
N CYS A 17 -9.52 11.94 -5.10
CA CYS A 17 -8.61 11.38 -6.10
C CYS A 17 -8.98 11.82 -7.52
N SER A 18 -9.88 12.80 -7.63
CA SER A 18 -10.32 13.34 -8.91
C SER A 18 -9.12 13.93 -9.66
N GLY A 19 -8.84 13.39 -10.85
CA GLY A 19 -7.67 13.74 -11.66
C GLY A 19 -6.55 12.68 -11.66
N LEU A 20 -6.59 11.67 -10.78
CA LEU A 20 -5.65 10.55 -10.83
C LEU A 20 -6.06 9.54 -11.91
N SER A 21 -5.19 9.41 -12.92
CA SER A 21 -5.31 8.40 -13.97
C SER A 21 -4.11 7.47 -13.98
N PHE A 22 -4.40 6.18 -14.12
CA PHE A 22 -3.42 5.10 -14.10
C PHE A 22 -3.45 4.38 -15.44
N ASN A 23 -2.29 4.05 -15.97
CA ASN A 23 -2.19 3.29 -17.23
C ASN A 23 -2.46 1.78 -17.03
N ARG A 24 -2.49 1.30 -15.78
CA ARG A 24 -2.69 -0.12 -15.45
C ARG A 24 -3.69 -0.29 -14.32
N LEU A 25 -4.56 -1.30 -14.45
CA LEU A 25 -5.49 -1.68 -13.39
C LEU A 25 -4.78 -2.02 -12.09
N ALA A 26 -3.56 -2.59 -12.17
CA ALA A 26 -2.74 -2.93 -11.01
C ALA A 26 -2.34 -1.69 -10.19
N ASP A 27 -2.08 -0.55 -10.84
CA ASP A 27 -1.76 0.71 -10.17
C ASP A 27 -3.00 1.34 -9.53
N LEU A 28 -4.15 1.31 -10.21
CA LEU A 28 -5.41 1.75 -9.62
C LEU A 28 -5.80 0.90 -8.41
N LYS A 29 -5.67 -0.44 -8.50
CA LYS A 29 -5.91 -1.35 -7.37
C LYS A 29 -4.99 -1.03 -6.20
N ARG A 30 -3.70 -0.80 -6.45
CA ARG A 30 -2.73 -0.40 -5.41
C ARG A 30 -3.10 0.94 -4.77
N HIS A 31 -3.47 1.93 -5.58
CA HIS A 31 -3.93 3.22 -5.11
C HIS A 31 -5.17 3.09 -4.22
N HIS A 32 -6.20 2.39 -4.68
CA HIS A 32 -7.43 2.21 -3.91
C HIS A 32 -7.19 1.40 -2.64
N ASN A 33 -6.31 0.40 -2.66
CA ASN A 33 -5.97 -0.35 -1.45
C ASN A 33 -5.22 0.55 -0.45
N SER A 34 -4.18 1.25 -0.88
CA SER A 34 -3.36 2.08 0.02
C SER A 34 -4.07 3.35 0.50
N PHE A 35 -4.90 3.98 -0.34
CA PHE A 35 -5.44 5.32 -0.10
C PHE A 35 -6.92 5.29 0.32
N HIS A 36 -7.67 4.26 -0.07
CA HIS A 36 -9.09 4.12 0.25
C HIS A 36 -9.41 2.94 1.16
N SER A 37 -8.52 1.97 1.35
CA SER A 37 -8.76 0.96 2.38
C SER A 37 -8.32 1.49 3.73
N SER A 38 -9.29 1.94 4.53
CA SER A 38 -9.09 2.30 5.94
C SER A 38 -8.62 1.12 6.81
N LYS A 39 -8.68 -0.11 6.28
CA LYS A 39 -8.04 -1.30 6.85
C LYS A 39 -6.67 -1.50 6.21
N GLY A 40 -5.79 -0.51 6.27
CA GLY A 40 -4.40 -0.71 5.90
C GLY A 40 -3.89 -1.91 6.71
N GLU A 41 -3.68 -3.04 6.04
CA GLU A 41 -3.10 -4.22 6.67
C GLU A 41 -1.84 -3.74 7.36
N ARG A 42 -1.85 -3.82 8.69
CA ARG A 42 -0.73 -3.39 9.51
C ARG A 42 0.36 -4.44 9.33
N PHE A 43 1.26 -4.21 8.38
CA PHE A 43 2.36 -5.13 8.13
C PHE A 43 3.40 -4.94 9.23
N TRP A 44 3.36 -5.81 10.23
CA TRP A 44 4.34 -5.83 11.32
C TRP A 44 5.62 -6.55 10.89
N CYS A 45 6.75 -6.16 11.46
CA CYS A 45 7.97 -6.93 11.32
C CYS A 45 7.86 -8.21 12.17
N SER A 46 8.22 -9.36 11.62
CA SER A 46 8.19 -10.65 12.33
C SER A 46 9.48 -10.97 13.09
N ALA A 47 10.49 -10.10 13.02
CA ALA A 47 11.76 -10.30 13.71
C ALA A 47 11.60 -10.06 15.23
N ASP A 48 12.11 -11.00 16.01
CA ASP A 48 12.09 -10.95 17.47
C ASP A 48 12.95 -9.78 17.97
N GLY A 49 12.42 -8.97 18.89
CA GLY A 49 13.09 -7.77 19.40
C GLY A 49 13.11 -6.57 18.44
N CYS A 50 12.40 -6.59 17.31
CA CYS A 50 12.36 -5.45 16.40
C CYS A 50 11.57 -4.27 17.02
N HIS A 51 12.26 -3.14 17.23
CA HIS A 51 11.67 -1.88 17.74
C HIS A 51 10.43 -1.40 16.97
N ARG A 52 10.29 -1.76 15.68
CA ARG A 52 9.11 -1.42 14.87
C ARG A 52 7.86 -2.21 15.27
N SER A 53 8.02 -3.43 15.78
CA SER A 53 6.91 -4.29 16.23
C SER A 53 6.66 -4.24 17.73
N GLN A 54 7.68 -3.97 18.53
CA GLN A 54 7.60 -3.89 20.00
C GLN A 54 7.17 -2.49 20.50
N GLY A 55 6.15 -1.91 19.89
CA GLY A 55 5.61 -0.58 20.26
C GLY A 55 5.76 0.52 19.20
N GLY A 56 6.31 0.17 18.03
CA GLY A 56 6.46 1.09 16.90
C GLY A 56 5.21 1.23 16.01
N LYS A 57 5.40 1.83 14.83
CA LYS A 57 4.36 1.95 13.80
C LYS A 57 4.47 0.79 12.80
N PRO A 58 3.34 0.15 12.44
CA PRO A 58 3.29 -0.88 11.41
C PRO A 58 3.58 -0.28 10.03
N PHE A 59 4.12 -1.10 9.14
CA PHE A 59 4.39 -0.66 7.78
C PHE A 59 3.06 -0.53 7.01
N PRO A 60 2.90 0.54 6.21
CA PRO A 60 1.71 0.72 5.39
C PRO A 60 1.65 -0.27 4.21
N ARG A 61 2.77 -0.94 3.88
CA ARG A 61 2.87 -1.88 2.75
C ARG A 61 3.81 -3.05 3.08
N LYS A 62 3.48 -4.25 2.58
CA LYS A 62 4.30 -5.46 2.67
C LYS A 62 5.70 -5.29 2.10
N ASP A 63 5.82 -4.64 0.94
CA ASP A 63 7.10 -4.34 0.28
C ASP A 63 8.08 -3.59 1.20
N LYS A 64 7.59 -2.55 1.88
CA LYS A 64 8.40 -1.79 2.85
C LYS A 64 8.77 -2.59 4.09
N ARG A 65 7.89 -3.51 4.51
CA ARG A 65 8.20 -4.47 5.57
C ARG A 65 9.29 -5.45 5.12
N ASP A 66 9.18 -6.01 3.92
CA ASP A 66 10.16 -6.95 3.35
C ASP A 66 11.53 -6.30 3.15
N GLU A 67 11.57 -5.06 2.64
CA GLU A 67 12.79 -4.25 2.52
C GLU A 67 13.42 -4.00 3.89
N HIS A 68 12.62 -3.62 4.90
CA HIS A 68 13.10 -3.46 6.27
C HIS A 68 13.71 -4.74 6.83
N VAL A 69 13.04 -5.89 6.63
CA VAL A 69 13.57 -7.19 7.08
C VAL A 69 14.90 -7.50 6.39
N ARG A 70 15.00 -7.28 5.08
CA ARG A 70 16.26 -7.51 4.34
C ARG A 70 17.39 -6.55 4.68
N THR A 71 17.10 -5.36 5.19
CA THR A 71 18.15 -4.35 5.48
C THR A 71 18.56 -4.36 6.94
N MET A 72 17.61 -4.61 7.84
CA MET A 72 17.83 -4.56 9.29
C MET A 72 17.94 -5.94 9.94
N HIS A 73 17.50 -7.00 9.25
CA HIS A 73 17.47 -8.38 9.76
C HIS A 73 18.05 -9.40 8.76
N SER A 74 18.83 -8.95 7.78
CA SER A 74 19.67 -9.85 6.99
C SER A 74 20.96 -10.11 7.77
N ASP A 75 21.09 -11.35 8.26
CA ASP A 75 22.34 -11.95 8.71
C ASP A 75 23.13 -12.48 7.49
#